data_AF-A0A846PKP7-F1
#
_entry.id   AF-A0A846PKP7-F1
#
_cell.length_a   1.000
_cell.length_b   1.000
_cell.length_c   1.000
_cell.angle_alpha   90.00
_cell.angle_beta   90.00
_cell.angle_gamma   90.00
#
_symmetry.space_group_name_H-M   'P 1'
#
loop_
_entity.id
_entity.type
_entity.pdbx_description
1 polymer ?
#
loop_
_entity_poly.entity_id
_entity_poly.type
_entity_poly.pdbx_seq_one_letter_code
_entity_poly.pdbx_strand_id
1 'polypeptide(L)' 'RKPKVEVIAGCKKTQTLHQEHKCKFLLDVSDIMWSQGNKNERIRLIKTVKSKETIVDMFAGIGYFSIFLAK' A
#
# COMPACT_ATOMS: atom_id res chain seq x y z
N ARG A 1 9.47 9.25 -7.74
CA ARG A 1 9.71 8.92 -9.17
C ARG A 1 8.36 8.58 -9.78
N LYS A 2 7.98 9.16 -10.92
CA LYS A 2 6.74 8.77 -11.61
C LYS A 2 6.98 7.49 -12.43
N PRO A 3 6.14 6.45 -12.29
CA PRO A 3 6.17 5.29 -13.18
C PRO A 3 5.99 5.70 -14.64
N LYS A 4 6.66 5.01 -15.57
CA LYS A 4 6.26 5.02 -16.99
C LYS A 4 5.45 3.75 -17.22
N VAL A 5 4.17 3.91 -17.50
CA VAL A 5 3.22 2.81 -17.69
C VAL A 5 2.44 3.00 -18.98
N GLU A 6 2.15 1.89 -19.65
CA GLU A 6 1.34 1.84 -20.86
C GLU A 6 0.33 0.69 -20.72
N VAL A 7 -0.93 0.95 -21.06
CA VAL A 7 -1.98 -0.08 -21.04
C VAL A 7 -1.91 -0.89 -22.33
N ILE A 8 -1.44 -2.13 -22.23
CA ILE A 8 -1.27 -3.02 -23.39
C ILE A 8 -2.55 -3.81 -23.75
N ALA A 9 -3.51 -3.90 -22.84
CA ALA A 9 -4.78 -4.62 -23.04
C ALA A 9 -5.86 -4.16 -22.05
N GLY A 10 -7.13 -4.39 -22.39
CA GLY A 10 -8.27 -4.15 -21.50
C GLY A 10 -8.69 -2.68 -21.39
N CYS A 11 -9.26 -2.30 -20.24
CA CYS A 11 -9.77 -0.95 -20.01
C CYS A 11 -8.61 0.05 -19.86
N LYS A 12 -8.68 1.20 -20.56
CA LYS A 12 -7.70 2.30 -20.47
C LYS A 12 -7.84 3.11 -19.17
N LYS A 13 -7.84 2.43 -18.03
CA LYS A 13 -7.92 3.03 -16.69
C LYS A 13 -6.75 2.54 -15.84
N THR A 14 -6.11 3.46 -15.15
CA THR A 14 -4.95 3.22 -14.27
C THR A 14 -5.32 3.31 -12.79
N GLN A 15 -6.46 3.93 -12.48
CA GLN A 15 -7.03 3.97 -11.14
C GLN A 15 -7.76 2.67 -10.78
N THR A 16 -7.54 2.20 -9.57
CA THR A 16 -8.18 0.98 -9.03
C THR A 16 -8.38 1.06 -7.52
N LEU A 17 -9.33 0.27 -7.02
CA LEU A 17 -9.53 0.03 -5.60
C LEU A 17 -8.93 -1.33 -5.24
N HIS A 18 -7.79 -1.32 -4.57
CA HIS A 18 -7.12 -2.52 -4.10
C HIS A 18 -7.56 -2.88 -2.68
N GLN A 19 -7.91 -4.14 -2.43
CA GLN A 19 -8.31 -4.61 -1.11
C GLN A 19 -7.31 -5.63 -0.58
N GLU A 20 -6.79 -5.39 0.64
CA GLU A 20 -5.87 -6.29 1.34
C GLU A 20 -6.19 -6.29 2.84
N HIS A 21 -6.32 -7.47 3.48
CA HIS A 21 -6.61 -7.64 4.92
C HIS A 21 -7.66 -6.67 5.50
N LYS A 22 -8.83 -6.58 4.83
CA LYS A 22 -9.96 -5.71 5.17
C LYS A 22 -9.65 -4.20 5.10
N CYS A 23 -8.52 -3.80 4.52
CA CYS A 23 -8.19 -2.41 4.18
C CYS A 23 -8.41 -2.22 2.68
N LYS A 24 -8.92 -1.05 2.30
CA LYS A 24 -9.18 -0.68 0.91
C LYS A 24 -8.32 0.54 0.56
N PHE A 25 -7.60 0.45 -0.55
CA PHE A 25 -6.67 1.46 -1.03
C PHE A 25 -7.11 1.90 -2.42
N LEU A 26 -7.53 3.15 -2.55
CA LEU A 26 -7.75 3.76 -3.86
C LEU A 26 -6.40 4.26 -4.37
N LEU A 27 -5.97 3.75 -5.53
CA LEU A 27 -4.64 4.06 -6.06
C LEU A 27 -4.66 4.19 -7.58
N ASP A 28 -3.71 4.96 -8.11
CA ASP A 28 -3.43 5.04 -9.54
C ASP A 28 -2.02 4.52 -9.84
N VAL A 29 -1.92 3.41 -10.57
CA VAL A 29 -0.64 2.77 -10.88
C VAL A 29 0.29 3.61 -11.76
N SER A 30 -0.23 4.68 -12.38
CA SER A 30 0.55 5.62 -13.18
C SER A 30 1.19 6.75 -12.38
N ASP A 31 0.67 7.05 -11.19
CA ASP A 31 1.18 8.14 -10.35
C ASP A 31 1.96 7.63 -9.15
N ILE A 32 1.69 6.42 -8.66
CA ILE A 32 2.33 5.87 -7.47
C ILE A 32 3.16 4.62 -7.76
N MET A 33 4.22 4.46 -6.99
CA MET A 33 4.96 3.19 -6.95
C MET A 33 4.33 2.28 -5.90
N TRP A 34 3.89 1.10 -6.31
CA TRP A 34 3.30 0.09 -5.44
C TRP A 34 4.08 -1.22 -5.54
N SER A 35 4.48 -1.78 -4.39
CA SER A 35 5.12 -3.10 -4.33
C SER A 35 4.25 -4.06 -3.54
N GLN A 36 3.71 -5.07 -4.22
CA GLN A 36 2.95 -6.16 -3.58
C GLN A 36 3.86 -7.08 -2.75
N GLY A 37 5.18 -7.05 -2.92
CA GLY A 37 6.12 -7.98 -2.28
C GLY A 37 6.19 -7.86 -0.76
N ASN A 38 5.77 -6.74 -0.18
CA ASN A 38 5.91 -6.47 1.25
C ASN A 38 4.80 -7.09 2.13
N LYS A 39 3.98 -8.01 1.59
CA LYS A 39 2.88 -8.65 2.34
C LYS A 39 3.38 -9.34 3.62
N ASN A 40 4.44 -10.15 3.51
CA ASN A 40 5.01 -10.86 4.67
C ASN A 40 5.52 -9.88 5.73
N GLU A 41 6.13 -8.78 5.29
CA GLU A 41 6.66 -7.76 6.18
C GLU A 41 5.55 -6.98 6.90
N ARG A 42 4.44 -6.67 6.21
CA ARG A 42 3.24 -6.08 6.83
C ARG A 42 2.70 -6.96 7.97
N ILE A 43 2.59 -8.27 7.73
CA ILE A 43 2.12 -9.23 8.74
C ILE A 43 3.10 -9.33 9.91
N ARG A 44 4.42 -9.31 9.64
CA ARG A 44 5.45 -9.34 10.69
C ARG A 44 5.36 -8.12 11.60
N LEU A 45 5.18 -6.92 11.03
CA LEU A 45 5.09 -5.67 11.79
C LEU A 45 3.88 -5.65 12.72
N ILE A 46 2.70 -6.09 12.26
CA ILE A 46 1.50 -6.20 13.11
C ILE A 46 1.76 -7.04 14.37
N LYS A 47 2.54 -8.12 14.25
CA LYS A 47 2.86 -9.00 15.39
C LYS A 47 3.91 -8.42 16.34
N THR A 48 4.64 -7.39 15.91
CA THR A 48 5.78 -6.84 16.65
C THR A 48 5.41 -5.56 17.41
N VAL A 49 4.51 -4.75 16.84
CA VAL A 49 4.04 -3.50 17.43
C VAL A 49 3.23 -3.75 18.70
N LYS A 50 3.44 -2.92 19.72
CA LYS A 50 2.71 -2.98 20.99
C LYS A 50 1.68 -1.86 21.10
N SER A 51 0.70 -2.08 21.96
CA SER A 51 -0.30 -1.05 22.27
C SER A 51 0.36 0.22 22.81
N LYS A 52 -0.14 1.38 22.36
CA LYS A 52 0.31 2.72 22.75
C LYS A 52 1.72 3.10 22.26
N GLU A 53 2.31 2.36 21.32
CA GLU A 53 3.54 2.80 20.66
C GLU A 53 3.27 3.97 19.70
N THR A 54 4.23 4.91 19.66
CA THR A 54 4.24 5.97 18.65
C THR A 54 5.13 5.54 17.50
N ILE A 55 4.56 5.42 16.30
CA ILE A 55 5.24 4.90 15.11
C ILE A 55 5.38 6.03 14.09
N VAL A 56 6.58 6.17 13.51
CA VAL A 56 6.85 7.09 12.40
C VAL A 56 7.09 6.28 11.14
N ASP A 57 6.18 6.42 10.18
CA ASP A 57 6.30 5.83 8.84
C ASP A 57 6.94 6.86 7.89
N MET A 58 8.27 6.80 7.78
CA MET A 58 9.06 7.78 7.01
C MET A 58 8.71 7.80 5.52
N PHE A 59 8.15 6.71 4.98
CA PHE A 59 7.85 6.54 3.56
C PHE A 59 6.49 5.87 3.34
N ALA A 60 5.45 6.41 4.00
CA ALA A 60 4.13 5.80 4.06
C ALA A 60 3.48 5.54 2.70
N GLY A 61 3.78 6.34 1.67
CA GLY A 61 3.11 6.26 0.37
C GLY A 61 1.60 6.42 0.55
N ILE A 62 0.83 5.40 0.15
CA ILE A 62 -0.63 5.34 0.37
C ILE A 62 -1.03 4.80 1.76
N GLY A 63 -0.10 4.71 2.70
CA GLY A 63 -0.33 4.26 4.07
C GLY A 63 -0.44 2.74 4.20
N TYR A 64 0.20 1.97 3.32
CA TYR A 64 0.03 0.50 3.35
C TYR A 64 0.68 -0.19 4.56
N PHE A 65 1.64 0.45 5.23
CA PHE A 65 2.07 0.01 6.57
C PHE A 65 1.26 0.69 7.66
N SER A 66 1.10 2.01 7.59
CA SER A 66 0.46 2.79 8.66
C SER A 66 -1.02 2.41 8.86
N ILE A 67 -1.80 2.20 7.80
CA ILE A 67 -3.21 1.74 7.89
C ILE A 67 -3.30 0.30 8.42
N PHE A 68 -2.32 -0.53 8.10
CA PHE A 68 -2.26 -1.91 8.62
C PHE A 68 -1.92 -1.94 10.11
N LEU A 69 -1.05 -1.03 10.58
CA LEU A 69 -0.63 -0.93 11.98
C LEU A 69 -1.63 -0.20 12.87
N ALA A 70 -2.42 0.71 12.31
CA ALA A 70 -3.46 1.45 13.04
C ALA A 70 -4.72 0.62 13.33
N LYS A 71 -4.72 -0.67 12.97
CA LYS A 71 -5.86 -1.56 13.03
C LYS A 71 -5.64 -2.66 14.04
#